data_AF-A0A534YLH7-F1
#
_entry.id   AF-A0A534YLH7-F1
#
_cell.length_a   1.000
_cell.length_b   1.000
_cell.length_c   1.000
_cell.angle_alpha   90.00
_cell.angle_beta   90.00
_cell.angle_gamma   90.00
#
_symmetry.space_group_name_H-M   'P 1'
#
loop_
_entity.id
_entity.type
_entity.pdbx_description
1 polymer ?
#
loop_
_entity_poly.entity_id
_entity_poly.type
_entity_poly.pdbx_seq_one_letter_code
_entity_poly.pdbx_strand_id
1 'polypeptide(L)'
;MAEKVSTIEVRQRIGDLLNRVALRHDEFVIERKGKPLAALVPVERLEQMRRFARRHATEVFERRKDSSVSEDEALEIALEAQRAARKRPRKARRKVK
;
A
#
# COMPACT_ATOMS: atom_id res chain seq x y z
N MET A 1 16.59 -10.34 -12.11
CA MET A 1 16.53 -10.41 -10.63
C MET A 1 17.51 -9.40 -10.10
N ALA A 2 17.11 -8.51 -9.18
CA ALA A 2 18.01 -7.48 -8.65
C ALA A 2 19.14 -8.14 -7.85
N GLU A 3 20.38 -7.76 -8.14
CA GLU A 3 21.58 -8.29 -7.49
C GLU A 3 21.64 -7.78 -6.04
N LYS A 4 22.04 -8.64 -5.10
CA LYS A 4 22.13 -8.27 -3.69
C LYS A 4 23.53 -7.78 -3.38
N VAL A 5 23.63 -6.60 -2.76
CA VAL A 5 24.90 -6.00 -2.36
C VAL A 5 24.85 -5.60 -0.90
N SER A 6 25.94 -5.83 -0.18
CA SER A 6 26.05 -5.44 1.22
C SER A 6 26.34 -3.94 1.35
N THR A 7 25.95 -3.35 2.48
CA THR A 7 26.35 -1.97 2.81
C THR A 7 27.86 -1.72 2.83
N ILE A 8 28.69 -2.76 3.04
CA ILE A 8 30.15 -2.66 3.01
C ILE A 8 30.62 -2.51 1.56
N GLU A 9 30.12 -3.35 0.66
CA GLU A 9 30.45 -3.28 -0.77
C GLU A 9 30.00 -1.95 -1.37
N VAL A 10 28.80 -1.47 -1.02
CA VAL A 10 28.31 -0.17 -1.48
C VAL A 10 29.29 0.95 -1.10
N ARG A 11 29.84 0.94 0.12
CA ARG A 11 30.84 1.94 0.54
C ARG A 11 32.14 1.84 -0.25
N GLN A 12 32.56 0.62 -0.61
CA GLN A 12 33.83 0.37 -1.30
C GLN A 12 33.78 0.69 -2.79
N ARG A 13 32.63 0.49 -3.45
CA ARG A 13 32.48 0.52 -4.91
C ARG A 13 31.21 1.24 -5.39
N ILE A 14 30.82 2.31 -4.68
CA ILE A 14 29.62 3.11 -5.03
C ILE A 14 29.67 3.63 -6.48
N GLY A 15 30.85 4.08 -6.94
CA GLY A 15 31.01 4.63 -8.29
C GLY A 15 30.71 3.61 -9.39
N ASP A 16 31.25 2.40 -9.25
CA ASP A 16 31.02 1.31 -10.19
C ASP A 16 29.55 0.87 -10.20
N LEU A 17 28.92 0.79 -9.02
CA LEU A 17 27.50 0.47 -8.90
C LEU A 17 26.64 1.54 -9.59
N LEU A 18 26.94 2.82 -9.37
CA LEU A 18 26.24 3.92 -10.04
C LEU A 18 26.42 3.87 -11.56
N ASN A 19 27.63 3.59 -12.05
CA ASN A 19 27.89 3.43 -13.48
C ASN A 19 27.10 2.26 -14.08
N ARG A 20 27.03 1.12 -13.38
CA ARG A 20 26.21 -0.03 -13.82
C ARG A 20 24.73 0.32 -13.88
N VAL A 21 24.20 1.03 -12.89
CA VAL A 21 22.81 1.50 -12.91
C VAL A 21 22.56 2.50 -14.03
N ALA A 22 23.46 3.48 -14.22
CA ALA A 22 23.29 4.53 -15.22
C ALA A 22 23.46 4.04 -16.66
N LEU A 23 24.42 3.15 -16.91
CA LEU A 23 24.81 2.75 -18.27
C LEU A 23 24.23 1.40 -18.70
N ARG A 24 24.01 0.49 -17.74
CA ARG A 24 23.50 -0.88 -18.01
C ARG A 24 22.09 -1.10 -17.53
N HIS A 25 21.49 -0.12 -16.85
CA HIS A 25 20.18 -0.23 -16.21
C HIS A 25 20.10 -1.39 -15.21
N ASP A 26 21.22 -1.72 -14.57
CA ASP A 26 21.26 -2.73 -13.51
C ASP A 26 20.44 -2.26 -12.29
N GLU A 27 19.91 -3.23 -11.54
CA GLU A 27 19.17 -2.99 -10.29
C GLU A 27 19.82 -3.76 -9.14
N PHE A 28 19.99 -3.09 -8.00
CA PHE A 28 20.60 -3.67 -6.82
C PHE A 28 19.72 -3.54 -5.59
N VAL A 29 19.68 -4.59 -4.76
CA VAL A 29 19.10 -4.54 -3.41
C VAL A 29 20.25 -4.45 -2.42
N ILE A 30 20.28 -3.34 -1.68
CA ILE A 30 21.26 -3.10 -0.62
C ILE A 30 20.78 -3.78 0.65
N GLU A 31 21.60 -4.67 1.20
CA GLU A 31 21.31 -5.44 2.41
C GLU A 31 22.26 -5.09 3.56
N ARG A 32 21.75 -5.16 4.79
CA ARG A 32 22.52 -5.07 6.03
C ARG A 32 22.13 -6.21 6.95
N LYS A 33 23.10 -7.06 7.33
CA LYS A 33 22.85 -8.26 8.15
C LYS A 33 21.74 -9.16 7.57
N GLY A 34 21.75 -9.35 6.24
CA GLY A 34 20.78 -10.17 5.52
C GLY A 34 19.37 -9.59 5.39
N LYS A 35 19.14 -8.35 5.84
CA LYS A 35 17.86 -7.65 5.67
C LYS A 35 17.96 -6.61 4.55
N PRO A 36 17.00 -6.56 3.62
CA PRO A 36 16.94 -5.50 2.61
C PRO A 36 16.73 -4.15 3.29
N LEU A 37 17.53 -3.17 2.90
CA LEU A 37 17.55 -1.83 3.47
C LEU A 37 17.15 -0.77 2.45
N ALA A 38 17.70 -0.86 1.23
CA ALA A 38 17.44 0.09 0.16
C ALA A 38 17.58 -0.62 -1.19
N ALA A 39 17.16 0.05 -2.28
CA ALA A 39 17.41 -0.38 -3.63
C ALA A 39 18.07 0.74 -4.43
N LEU A 40 19.01 0.38 -5.29
CA LEU A 40 19.59 1.27 -6.28
C LEU A 40 19.00 0.89 -7.64
N VAL A 41 18.30 1.84 -8.26
CA VAL A 41 17.58 1.64 -9.52
C VAL A 41 17.76 2.87 -10.40
N PRO A 42 17.62 2.73 -11.74
CA PRO A 42 17.60 3.89 -12.63
C PRO A 42 16.47 4.86 -12.26
N VAL A 43 16.70 6.16 -12.48
CA VAL A 43 15.73 7.21 -12.13
C VAL A 43 14.44 7.03 -12.91
N GLU A 44 14.55 6.68 -14.19
CA GLU A 44 13.44 6.44 -15.10
C GLU A 44 12.55 5.31 -14.59
N ARG A 45 13.16 4.27 -14.01
CA ARG A 45 12.46 3.14 -13.39
C ARG A 45 11.70 3.58 -12.14
N LEU A 46 12.36 4.34 -11.27
CA LEU A 46 11.71 4.91 -10.08
C LEU A 46 10.50 5.78 -10.46
N GLU A 47 10.63 6.60 -11.49
CA GLU A 47 9.54 7.41 -11.99
C GLU A 47 8.40 6.58 -12.58
N GLN A 48 8.71 5.54 -13.37
CA GLN A 48 7.71 4.62 -13.89
C GLN A 48 6.91 3.96 -12.75
N MET A 49 7.61 3.49 -11.72
CA MET A 49 6.97 2.91 -10.52
C MET A 49 6.06 3.93 -9.83
N ARG A 50 6.52 5.18 -9.67
CA ARG A 50 5.72 6.26 -9.09
C ARG A 50 4.49 6.59 -9.95
N ARG A 51 4.64 6.67 -11.27
CA ARG A 51 3.52 6.91 -12.20
C ARG A 51 2.50 5.77 -12.16
N PHE A 52 2.97 4.53 -12.11
CA PHE A 52 2.11 3.36 -11.99
C PHE A 52 1.34 3.36 -10.66
N ALA A 53 2.04 3.56 -9.54
CA ALA A 53 1.41 3.63 -8.22
C ALA A 53 0.37 4.75 -8.13
N ARG A 54 0.65 5.93 -8.70
CA ARG A 54 -0.32 7.04 -8.77
C ARG A 54 -1.57 6.66 -9.55
N ARG A 55 -1.41 6.10 -10.75
CA ARG A 55 -2.55 5.67 -11.59
C ARG A 55 -3.41 4.62 -10.89
N HIS A 56 -2.78 3.62 -10.29
CA HIS A 56 -3.51 2.58 -9.56
C HIS A 56 -4.20 3.10 -8.31
N ALA A 57 -3.57 4.01 -7.56
CA ALA A 57 -4.22 4.64 -6.43
C ALA A 57 -5.49 5.37 -6.91
N THR A 58 -5.39 6.20 -7.95
CA THR A 58 -6.55 6.88 -8.54
C THR A 58 -7.62 5.90 -8.98
N GLU A 59 -7.28 4.85 -9.72
CA GLU A 59 -8.25 3.85 -10.21
C GLU A 59 -8.99 3.14 -9.06
N VAL A 60 -8.29 2.82 -7.96
CA VAL A 60 -8.92 2.22 -6.76
C VAL A 60 -9.87 3.22 -6.09
N PHE A 61 -9.50 4.50 -6.02
CA PHE A 61 -10.37 5.54 -5.46
C PHE A 61 -11.61 5.79 -6.33
N GLU A 62 -11.46 5.84 -7.66
CA GLU A 62 -12.58 6.03 -8.58
C GLU A 62 -13.55 4.84 -8.53
N ARG A 63 -13.04 3.60 -8.55
CA ARG A 63 -13.90 2.41 -8.36
C ARG A 63 -14.63 2.44 -7.01
N ARG A 64 -14.00 2.98 -5.97
CA ARG A 64 -14.63 3.11 -4.66
C ARG A 64 -15.75 4.15 -4.65
N LYS A 65 -15.58 5.26 -5.37
CA LYS A 65 -16.62 6.27 -5.60
C LYS A 65 -17.80 5.69 -6.39
N ASP A 66 -17.55 4.94 -7.45
CA ASP A 66 -18.64 4.31 -8.22
C ASP A 66 -19.36 3.21 -7.42
N SER A 67 -18.69 2.57 -6.46
CA SER A 67 -19.31 1.65 -5.51
C SER A 67 -19.93 2.33 -4.27
N SER A 68 -19.80 3.66 -4.15
CA SER A 68 -20.38 4.37 -3.01
C SER A 68 -21.87 4.57 -3.25
N VAL A 69 -22.65 3.91 -2.41
CA VAL A 69 -24.10 4.08 -2.28
C VAL A 69 -24.39 5.58 -2.14
N SER A 70 -25.43 6.09 -2.80
CA SER A 70 -25.81 7.51 -2.67
C SER A 70 -26.05 7.85 -1.19
N GLU A 71 -25.89 9.13 -0.80
CA GLU A 71 -26.12 9.53 0.60
C GLU A 71 -27.51 9.13 1.09
N ASP A 72 -28.53 9.21 0.23
CA ASP A 72 -29.91 8.84 0.55
C ASP A 72 -30.06 7.33 0.78
N GLU A 73 -29.47 6.50 -0.08
CA GLU A 73 -29.55 5.04 0.03
C GLU A 73 -28.69 4.52 1.20
N ALA A 74 -27.57 5.17 1.50
CA ALA A 74 -26.76 4.89 2.69
C ALA A 74 -27.52 5.26 3.99
N LEU A 75 -28.25 6.38 3.98
CA LEU A 75 -29.10 6.79 5.09
C LEU A 75 -30.26 5.80 5.30
N GLU A 76 -30.86 5.31 4.22
CA GLU A 76 -31.94 4.32 4.30
C GLU A 76 -31.47 3.00 4.92
N ILE A 77 -30.33 2.47 4.48
CA ILE A 77 -29.69 1.28 5.06
C ILE A 77 -29.39 1.48 6.55
N ALA A 78 -28.87 2.65 6.93
CA ALA A 78 -28.55 2.97 8.32
C ALA A 78 -29.81 3.03 9.20
N LEU A 79 -30.89 3.66 8.69
CA LEU A 79 -32.18 3.74 9.38
C LEU A 79 -32.83 2.36 9.53
N GLU A 80 -32.72 1.50 8.50
CA GLU A 80 -33.21 0.13 8.56
C GLU A 80 -32.46 -0.68 9.63
N ALA A 81 -31.13 -0.60 9.66
CA ALA A 81 -30.31 -1.25 10.67
C ALA A 81 -30.65 -0.74 12.09
N GLN A 82 -30.86 0.57 12.27
CA GLN A 82 -31.26 1.16 13.55
C GLN A 82 -32.64 0.63 14.00
N ARG A 83 -33.61 0.53 13.08
CA ARG A 83 -34.95 0.00 13.35
C ARG A 83 -34.88 -1.48 13.75
N ALA A 84 -34.07 -2.28 13.06
CA ALA A 84 -33.84 -3.69 13.40
C ALA A 84 -33.22 -3.86 14.79
N ALA A 85 -32.23 -3.03 15.14
CA ALA A 85 -31.61 -3.02 16.46
C ALA A 85 -32.58 -2.58 17.57
N ARG A 86 -33.46 -1.61 17.30
CA ARG A 86 -34.48 -1.12 18.25
C ARG A 86 -35.63 -2.13 18.44
N LYS A 87 -35.93 -2.94 17.43
CA LYS A 87 -36.92 -4.03 17.49
C LYS A 87 -36.41 -5.25 18.28
N ARG A 88 -35.11 -5.39 18.55
CA ARG A 88 -34.63 -6.37 19.52
C ARG A 88 -35.07 -5.91 20.92
N PRO A 89 -36.02 -6.59 21.57
CA PRO A 89 -36.37 -6.25 22.94
C PRO A 89 -35.13 -6.46 23.80
N ARG A 90 -34.91 -5.55 24.77
CA ARG A 90 -33.94 -5.72 25.87
C ARG A 90 -34.30 -6.96 26.70
N LYS A 91 -34.14 -8.17 26.16
CA LYS A 91 -34.30 -9.42 26.90
C LYS A 91 -33.05 -9.62 27.75
N ALA A 92 -33.30 -9.81 29.05
CA ALA A 92 -32.36 -10.16 30.12
C ALA A 92 -31.53 -9.01 30.75
N ARG A 93 -32.21 -7.99 31.31
CA ARG A 93 -31.74 -7.31 32.53
C ARG A 93 -32.85 -7.21 33.58
N ARG A 94 -33.33 -8.36 34.04
CA ARG A 94 -34.16 -8.63 35.24
C ARG A 94 -34.44 -10.14 35.18
N LYS A 95 -34.04 -10.98 36.13
CA LYS A 95 -33.98 -10.82 37.58
C LYS A 95 -32.80 -11.63 38.13
N VAL A 96 -31.99 -11.01 38.98
CA VAL A 96 -31.26 -11.71 40.03
C VAL A 96 -32.19 -11.68 41.25
N LYS A 97 -32.63 -12.84 41.70
CA LYS A 97 -33.06 -13.09 43.08
C LYS A 97 -32.98 -14.58 43.34
#